data_AF-F8B1S3-F1
#
_entry.id   AF-F8B1S3-F1
#
_cell.length_a   1.000
_cell.length_b   1.000
_cell.length_c   1.000
_cell.angle_alpha   90.00
_cell.angle_beta   90.00
_cell.angle_gamma   90.00
#
_symmetry.space_group_name_H-M   'P 1'
#
loop_
_entity.id
_entity.type
_entity.pdbx_description
1 polymer ?
#
loop_
_entity_poly.entity_id
_entity_poly.type
_entity_poly.pdbx_seq_one_letter_code
_entity_poly.pdbx_strand_id
1 'polypeptide(L)'
;MDIRTAVMDIGTSSTATTSAPTPNRVLLELRTSHGWGRPRLAKELHRFCLSKSWPSPGEENIKKQIYRLESGQIRSPDEFYSRLYCQFFEKSPHDLFGSLRPVSESSTFKLSSHKFIPIYVGAQAAENIRTAVRASPADRQWTECYSTPVTDGDAGTCTMYVWPFGVVVYHLIEDLTPSSVAEISAWRRVSYPENIDWATRHLEERIEAPVRDEPYVLSTYWVESAPWDGTRLDSALRLLCIPRVLLEREDDHQGSSQAHAELVEQSLLREGFNHPEIMEFGMKGISFGFASWSGIVYHPTASARALTEHELISCELSVQAAWSYCNSIRSAVERGRDPVVPAEYGWRFVRGLRSRLTTERPQETSQHRSMREAIVETSGLSRHLAHAVETLREAADGGQG
;
A
#
# COMPACT_ATOMS: atom_id res chain seq x y z
N MET A 1 14.75 -52.44 -57.55
CA MET A 1 13.91 -51.95 -56.45
C MET A 1 14.39 -52.68 -55.21
N ASP A 2 15.03 -52.09 -54.20
CA ASP A 2 15.13 -50.69 -53.82
C ASP A 2 16.42 -50.43 -53.04
N ILE A 3 16.91 -49.20 -53.19
CA ILE A 3 17.90 -48.54 -52.35
C ILE A 3 17.18 -48.10 -51.06
N ARG A 4 17.77 -48.31 -49.88
CA ARG A 4 17.51 -47.45 -48.70
C ARG A 4 18.59 -47.60 -47.62
N THR A 5 19.56 -46.69 -47.71
CA THR A 5 20.27 -46.12 -46.56
C THR A 5 19.48 -44.88 -46.15
N ALA A 6 19.21 -44.68 -44.86
CA ALA A 6 19.35 -43.37 -44.16
C ALA A 6 18.74 -43.40 -42.75
N VAL A 7 19.63 -43.18 -41.78
CA VAL A 7 19.52 -42.20 -40.68
C VAL A 7 18.26 -42.26 -39.80
N MET A 8 18.45 -42.79 -38.58
CA MET A 8 17.60 -42.48 -37.43
C MET A 8 17.87 -41.03 -37.00
N ASP A 9 16.88 -40.17 -37.23
CA ASP A 9 16.86 -38.80 -36.73
C ASP A 9 16.14 -38.76 -35.38
N ILE A 10 16.80 -38.17 -34.38
CA ILE A 10 16.32 -38.05 -33.01
C ILE A 10 15.36 -36.86 -32.99
N GLY A 11 14.07 -37.15 -33.15
CA GLY A 11 12.99 -36.19 -32.97
C GLY A 11 12.72 -35.94 -31.49
N THR A 12 13.18 -34.80 -30.99
CA THR A 12 12.83 -34.17 -29.71
C THR A 12 11.31 -33.99 -29.58
N SER A 13 10.67 -34.82 -28.74
CA SER A 13 9.32 -34.54 -28.24
C SER A 13 9.39 -33.44 -27.18
N SER A 14 9.23 -32.18 -27.59
CA SER A 14 8.90 -31.10 -26.66
C SER A 14 7.45 -31.25 -26.23
N THR A 15 7.23 -31.74 -25.01
CA THR A 15 5.96 -31.70 -24.31
C THR A 15 5.51 -30.25 -24.16
N ALA A 16 4.50 -29.85 -24.93
CA ALA A 16 3.80 -28.59 -24.74
C ALA A 16 3.05 -28.63 -23.41
N THR A 17 3.49 -27.81 -22.46
CA THR A 17 2.82 -27.51 -21.20
C THR A 17 1.50 -26.80 -21.50
N THR A 18 0.38 -27.49 -21.33
CA THR A 18 -0.97 -26.93 -21.41
C THR A 18 -1.21 -26.01 -20.21
N SER A 19 -0.91 -24.73 -20.37
CA SER A 19 -1.36 -23.69 -19.45
C SER A 19 -2.89 -23.66 -19.43
N ALA A 20 -3.51 -23.59 -18.25
CA ALA A 20 -4.95 -23.44 -18.13
C ALA A 20 -5.46 -22.23 -18.94
N PRO A 21 -6.61 -22.33 -19.62
CA PRO A 21 -7.13 -21.24 -20.44
C PRO A 21 -7.49 -20.03 -19.55
N THR A 22 -7.01 -18.84 -19.93
CA THR A 22 -7.26 -17.58 -19.22
C THR A 22 -8.29 -16.75 -20.01
N PRO A 23 -9.55 -16.66 -19.56
CA PRO A 23 -10.60 -15.90 -20.26
C PRO A 23 -10.25 -14.43 -20.45
N ASN A 24 -10.49 -13.88 -21.65
CA ASN A 24 -10.47 -12.43 -21.85
C ASN A 24 -11.76 -11.82 -21.29
N ARG A 25 -11.72 -11.44 -20.00
CA ARG A 25 -12.87 -10.87 -19.28
C ARG A 25 -13.23 -9.46 -19.76
N VAL A 26 -12.28 -8.70 -20.29
CA VAL A 26 -12.54 -7.36 -20.85
C VAL A 26 -13.47 -7.42 -22.05
N LEU A 27 -13.21 -8.33 -23.00
CA LEU A 27 -14.09 -8.54 -24.14
C LEU A 27 -15.46 -9.09 -23.73
N LEU A 28 -15.48 -9.96 -22.71
CA LEU A 28 -16.73 -10.48 -22.14
C LEU A 28 -17.59 -9.34 -21.57
N GLU A 29 -16.98 -8.48 -20.76
CA GLU A 29 -17.63 -7.34 -20.10
C GLU A 29 -18.12 -6.29 -21.09
N LEU A 30 -17.29 -5.90 -22.07
CA LEU A 30 -17.66 -4.97 -23.14
C LEU A 30 -18.84 -5.49 -23.97
N ARG A 31 -18.86 -6.80 -24.21
CA ARG A 31 -19.99 -7.42 -24.91
C ARG A 31 -21.25 -7.41 -24.04
N THR A 32 -21.13 -7.73 -22.75
CA THR A 32 -22.29 -7.78 -21.84
C THR A 32 -22.83 -6.39 -21.47
N SER A 33 -21.98 -5.36 -21.39
CA SER A 33 -22.40 -3.98 -21.10
C SER A 33 -23.22 -3.39 -22.24
N HIS A 34 -23.03 -3.87 -23.47
CA HIS A 34 -23.88 -3.57 -24.62
C HIS A 34 -25.12 -4.47 -24.73
N GLY A 35 -25.33 -5.41 -23.80
CA GLY A 35 -26.46 -6.34 -23.81
C GLY A 35 -26.40 -7.38 -24.95
N TRP A 36 -25.21 -7.63 -25.51
CA TRP A 36 -25.07 -8.46 -26.71
C TRP A 36 -24.68 -9.90 -26.40
N GLY A 37 -25.25 -10.85 -27.15
CA GLY A 37 -24.72 -12.21 -27.25
C GLY A 37 -23.55 -12.28 -28.24
N ARG A 38 -22.72 -13.33 -28.17
CA ARG A 38 -21.61 -13.57 -29.12
C ARG A 38 -22.03 -13.51 -30.61
N PRO A 39 -23.19 -14.07 -31.03
CA PRO A 39 -23.65 -13.95 -32.42
C PRO A 39 -23.94 -12.50 -32.83
N ARG A 40 -24.46 -11.69 -31.88
CA ARG A 40 -24.79 -10.29 -32.16
C ARG A 40 -23.52 -9.45 -32.34
N LEU A 41 -22.52 -9.64 -31.47
CA LEU A 41 -21.22 -8.97 -31.61
C LEU A 41 -20.53 -9.36 -32.93
N ALA A 42 -20.57 -10.65 -33.32
CA ALA A 42 -19.99 -11.10 -34.59
C ALA A 42 -20.60 -10.41 -35.82
N LYS A 43 -21.93 -10.20 -35.80
CA LYS A 43 -22.66 -9.50 -36.85
C LYS A 43 -22.31 -8.02 -36.94
N GLU A 44 -22.16 -7.34 -35.80
CA GLU A 44 -21.77 -5.92 -35.80
C GLU A 44 -20.31 -5.72 -36.23
N LEU A 45 -19.39 -6.60 -35.81
CA LEU A 45 -18.00 -6.59 -36.27
C LEU A 45 -17.90 -6.88 -37.78
N HIS A 46 -18.73 -7.78 -38.31
CA HIS A 46 -18.83 -8.04 -39.75
C HIS A 46 -19.29 -6.79 -40.51
N ARG A 47 -20.36 -6.13 -40.05
CA ARG A 47 -20.85 -4.87 -40.62
C ARG A 47 -19.82 -3.76 -40.55
N PHE A 48 -19.05 -3.68 -39.47
CA PHE A 48 -17.97 -2.71 -39.33
C PHE A 48 -16.83 -2.96 -40.33
N CYS A 49 -16.47 -4.22 -40.58
CA CYS A 49 -15.52 -4.54 -41.65
C CYS A 49 -16.01 -4.03 -43.01
N LEU A 50 -17.30 -4.25 -43.32
CA LEU A 50 -17.90 -3.80 -44.58
C LEU A 50 -17.91 -2.27 -44.70
N SER A 51 -18.25 -1.55 -43.61
CA SER A 51 -18.29 -0.08 -43.62
C SER A 51 -16.89 0.56 -43.75
N LYS A 52 -15.85 -0.13 -43.31
CA LYS A 52 -14.44 0.27 -43.47
C LYS A 52 -13.77 -0.25 -44.76
N SER A 53 -14.52 -0.97 -45.60
CA SER A 53 -14.00 -1.65 -46.81
C SER A 53 -12.86 -2.63 -46.52
N TRP A 54 -12.90 -3.31 -45.38
CA TRP A 54 -11.92 -4.33 -45.00
C TRP A 54 -12.33 -5.72 -45.48
N PRO A 55 -11.37 -6.62 -45.79
CA PRO A 55 -11.67 -8.01 -46.11
C PRO A 55 -12.26 -8.68 -44.86
N SER A 56 -13.56 -8.99 -44.89
CA SER A 56 -14.23 -9.64 -43.77
C SER A 56 -14.02 -11.17 -43.80
N PRO A 57 -13.56 -11.80 -42.71
CA PRO A 57 -13.48 -13.26 -42.58
C PRO A 57 -14.84 -13.99 -42.54
N GLY A 58 -15.95 -13.25 -42.42
CA GLY A 58 -17.32 -13.76 -42.31
C GLY A 58 -17.78 -13.93 -40.86
N GLU A 59 -19.09 -13.81 -40.64
CA GLU A 59 -19.71 -13.78 -39.30
C GLU A 59 -19.35 -15.03 -38.46
N GLU A 60 -19.33 -16.21 -39.06
CA GLU A 60 -19.02 -17.47 -38.36
C GLU A 60 -17.56 -17.57 -37.89
N ASN A 61 -16.61 -17.01 -38.65
CA ASN A 61 -15.21 -17.00 -38.26
C ASN A 61 -14.95 -15.97 -37.15
N ILE A 62 -15.58 -14.80 -37.23
CA ILE A 62 -15.53 -13.80 -36.16
C ILE A 62 -16.14 -14.36 -34.87
N LYS A 63 -17.28 -15.05 -34.95
CA LYS A 63 -17.93 -15.69 -33.79
C LYS A 63 -17.05 -16.75 -33.12
N LYS A 64 -16.36 -17.58 -33.91
CA LYS A 64 -15.37 -18.55 -33.39
C LYS A 64 -14.21 -17.84 -32.70
N GLN A 65 -13.75 -16.72 -33.25
CA GLN A 65 -12.67 -15.93 -32.65
C GLN A 65 -13.09 -15.28 -31.33
N ILE A 66 -14.30 -14.72 -31.25
CA ILE A 66 -14.88 -14.20 -30.00
C ILE A 66 -14.90 -15.31 -28.93
N TYR A 67 -15.40 -16.50 -29.29
CA TYR A 67 -15.43 -17.63 -28.37
C TYR A 67 -14.03 -17.99 -27.86
N ARG A 68 -13.03 -18.08 -28.76
CA ARG A 68 -11.65 -18.43 -28.39
C ARG A 68 -11.00 -17.41 -27.47
N LEU A 69 -11.25 -16.13 -27.67
CA LEU A 69 -10.74 -15.05 -26.83
C LEU A 69 -11.44 -15.03 -25.45
N GLU A 70 -12.76 -15.07 -25.43
CA GLU A 70 -13.53 -15.05 -24.18
C GLU A 70 -13.37 -16.32 -23.34
N SER A 71 -13.10 -17.47 -23.97
CA SER A 71 -12.83 -18.73 -23.25
C SER A 71 -11.37 -18.92 -22.89
N GLY A 72 -10.47 -18.04 -23.37
CA GLY A 72 -9.04 -18.14 -23.09
C GLY A 72 -8.30 -19.21 -23.88
N GLN A 73 -8.89 -19.74 -24.95
CA GLN A 73 -8.22 -20.64 -25.91
C GLN A 73 -7.15 -19.92 -26.73
N ILE A 74 -7.30 -18.61 -26.91
CA ILE A 74 -6.31 -17.74 -27.53
C ILE A 74 -6.17 -16.50 -26.66
N ARG A 75 -4.93 -16.15 -26.30
CA ARG A 75 -4.63 -14.98 -25.46
C ARG A 75 -4.59 -13.67 -26.26
N SER A 76 -4.05 -13.71 -27.48
CA SER A 76 -3.96 -12.56 -28.37
C SER A 76 -4.37 -12.99 -29.79
N PRO A 77 -5.30 -12.26 -30.43
CA PRO A 77 -5.69 -12.58 -31.78
C PRO A 77 -4.68 -12.05 -32.79
N ASP A 78 -4.74 -12.52 -34.04
CA ASP A 78 -3.84 -12.02 -35.10
C ASP A 78 -4.00 -10.50 -35.34
N GLU A 79 -3.09 -9.93 -36.13
CA GLU A 79 -3.03 -8.50 -36.41
C GLU A 79 -4.35 -7.94 -36.97
N PHE A 80 -5.03 -8.72 -37.81
CA PHE A 80 -6.32 -8.34 -38.39
C PHE A 80 -7.39 -8.21 -37.31
N TYR A 81 -7.58 -9.26 -36.50
CA TYR A 81 -8.58 -9.25 -35.44
C TYR A 81 -8.24 -8.24 -34.35
N SER A 82 -6.96 -8.12 -33.97
CA SER A 82 -6.50 -7.11 -33.03
C SER A 82 -6.90 -5.71 -33.48
N ARG A 83 -6.58 -5.35 -34.73
CA ARG A 83 -6.98 -4.07 -35.33
C ARG A 83 -8.50 -3.89 -35.39
N LEU A 84 -9.24 -4.94 -35.73
CA LEU A 84 -10.71 -4.92 -35.80
C LEU A 84 -11.35 -4.59 -34.45
N TYR A 85 -10.98 -5.30 -33.39
CA TYR A 85 -11.52 -5.05 -32.07
C TYR A 85 -11.12 -3.69 -31.52
N CYS A 86 -9.86 -3.28 -31.74
CA CYS A 86 -9.36 -1.97 -31.29
C CYS A 86 -10.12 -0.81 -31.92
N GLN A 87 -10.36 -0.88 -33.23
CA GLN A 87 -11.09 0.18 -33.93
C GLN A 87 -12.60 0.12 -33.69
N PHE A 88 -13.17 -1.06 -33.45
CA PHE A 88 -14.60 -1.20 -33.18
C PHE A 88 -14.98 -0.72 -31.78
N PHE A 89 -14.13 -1.01 -30.77
CA PHE A 89 -14.36 -0.58 -29.39
C PHE A 89 -13.66 0.73 -29.03
N GLU A 90 -12.96 1.36 -29.98
CA GLU A 90 -12.17 2.59 -29.80
C GLU A 90 -11.18 2.47 -28.62
N LYS A 91 -10.53 1.30 -28.53
CA LYS A 91 -9.61 0.92 -27.45
C LYS A 91 -8.29 0.45 -28.02
N SER A 92 -7.21 0.61 -27.28
CA SER A 92 -5.89 0.16 -27.73
C SER A 92 -5.77 -1.38 -27.67
N PRO A 93 -4.83 -1.99 -28.40
CA PRO A 93 -4.55 -3.43 -28.29
C PRO A 93 -4.18 -3.84 -26.86
N HIS A 94 -3.57 -2.92 -26.11
CA HIS A 94 -3.25 -3.08 -24.70
C HIS A 94 -4.53 -3.21 -23.85
N ASP A 95 -5.50 -2.31 -24.04
CA ASP A 95 -6.76 -2.29 -23.28
C ASP A 95 -7.63 -3.52 -23.53
N LEU A 96 -7.52 -4.14 -24.72
CA LEU A 96 -8.38 -5.24 -25.13
C LEU A 96 -7.74 -6.62 -24.94
N PHE A 97 -6.41 -6.74 -25.05
CA PHE A 97 -5.75 -8.05 -25.13
C PHE A 97 -4.60 -8.23 -24.14
N GLY A 98 -4.03 -7.15 -23.61
CA GLY A 98 -2.75 -7.19 -22.90
C GLY A 98 -1.60 -7.66 -23.80
N SER A 99 -0.36 -7.25 -23.51
CA SER A 99 0.82 -7.86 -24.12
C SER A 99 1.74 -8.43 -23.04
N LEU A 100 2.10 -9.71 -23.19
CA LEU A 100 2.71 -10.56 -22.18
C LEU A 100 4.24 -10.61 -22.31
N ARG A 101 4.94 -10.42 -21.19
CA ARG A 101 6.06 -11.34 -20.85
C ARG A 101 5.51 -12.36 -19.85
N PRO A 102 5.89 -13.64 -19.96
CA PRO A 102 5.55 -14.62 -18.94
C PRO A 102 6.20 -14.19 -17.62
N VAL A 103 5.40 -13.97 -16.59
CA VAL A 103 5.87 -13.94 -15.21
C VAL A 103 6.18 -15.39 -14.86
N SER A 104 7.44 -15.67 -14.56
CA SER A 104 7.87 -16.95 -14.02
C SER A 104 7.06 -17.25 -12.77
N GLU A 105 6.29 -18.33 -12.77
CA GLU A 105 5.66 -18.88 -11.57
C GLU A 105 6.77 -19.33 -10.61
N SER A 106 7.04 -18.59 -9.52
CA SER A 106 7.54 -19.18 -8.25
C SER A 106 7.68 -18.23 -7.04
N SER A 107 6.98 -17.10 -6.94
CA SER A 107 6.85 -16.43 -5.63
C SER A 107 5.49 -15.79 -5.46
N THR A 108 4.82 -16.16 -4.38
CA THR A 108 3.62 -15.47 -3.90
C THR A 108 4.05 -14.11 -3.34
N PHE A 109 3.29 -13.06 -3.64
CA PHE A 109 3.47 -11.78 -2.97
C PHE A 109 2.99 -11.94 -1.53
N LYS A 110 3.90 -11.79 -0.57
CA LYS A 110 3.63 -11.91 0.86
C LYS A 110 4.16 -10.70 1.58
N LEU A 111 3.32 -10.12 2.42
CA LEU A 111 3.70 -8.98 3.24
C LEU A 111 2.93 -8.98 4.56
N SER A 112 3.52 -8.36 5.56
CA SER A 112 2.83 -8.00 6.80
C SER A 112 2.51 -6.51 6.74
N SER A 113 1.24 -6.16 6.90
CA SER A 113 0.77 -4.79 7.00
C SER A 113 0.70 -4.38 8.47
N HIS A 114 1.53 -3.42 8.84
CA HIS A 114 1.50 -2.77 10.15
C HIS A 114 0.72 -1.49 9.99
N LYS A 115 -0.41 -1.36 10.69
CA LYS A 115 -1.20 -0.14 10.75
C LYS A 115 -1.01 0.51 12.11
N PHE A 116 -0.73 1.80 12.09
CA PHE A 116 -0.61 2.64 13.28
C PHE A 116 -1.79 3.59 13.32
N ILE A 117 -2.58 3.53 14.39
CA ILE A 117 -3.73 4.41 14.62
C ILE A 117 -3.45 5.22 15.89
N PRO A 118 -2.79 6.38 15.75
CA PRO A 118 -2.44 7.20 16.89
C PRO A 118 -3.58 8.15 17.26
N ILE A 119 -3.92 8.21 18.55
CA ILE A 119 -5.01 9.01 19.10
C ILE A 119 -4.51 9.76 20.32
N TYR A 120 -4.67 11.09 20.33
CA TYR A 120 -4.38 11.90 21.51
C TYR A 120 -5.58 11.94 22.46
N VAL A 121 -5.35 11.52 23.70
CA VAL A 121 -6.35 11.48 24.79
C VAL A 121 -6.00 12.39 25.97
N GLY A 122 -4.78 12.93 25.99
CA GLY A 122 -4.25 13.71 27.11
C GLY A 122 -3.64 12.83 28.20
N ALA A 123 -2.68 13.38 28.94
CA ALA A 123 -1.83 12.63 29.86
C ALA A 123 -2.62 11.89 30.97
N GLN A 124 -3.63 12.54 31.55
CA GLN A 124 -4.45 11.92 32.60
C GLN A 124 -5.24 10.72 32.09
N ALA A 125 -5.84 10.82 30.89
CA ALA A 125 -6.57 9.71 30.29
C ALA A 125 -5.62 8.57 29.91
N ALA A 126 -4.44 8.88 29.36
CA ALA A 126 -3.42 7.88 29.07
C ALA A 126 -2.98 7.12 30.33
N GLU A 127 -2.80 7.81 31.46
CA GLU A 127 -2.46 7.18 32.74
C GLU A 127 -3.58 6.28 33.28
N ASN A 128 -4.84 6.73 33.16
CA ASN A 128 -6.00 5.93 33.53
C ASN A 128 -6.09 4.66 32.67
N ILE A 129 -5.92 4.79 31.34
CA ILE A 129 -5.91 3.65 30.41
C ILE A 129 -4.79 2.68 30.80
N ARG A 130 -3.55 3.18 30.95
CA ARG A 130 -2.37 2.37 31.31
C ARG A 130 -2.64 1.51 32.54
N THR A 131 -3.24 2.11 33.56
CA THR A 131 -3.60 1.43 34.82
C THR A 131 -4.74 0.43 34.62
N ALA A 132 -5.81 0.82 33.92
CA ALA A 132 -6.98 -0.02 33.69
C ALA A 132 -6.62 -1.31 32.92
N VAL A 133 -5.81 -1.20 31.87
CA VAL A 133 -5.40 -2.32 31.03
C VAL A 133 -4.15 -3.05 31.54
N ARG A 134 -3.59 -2.59 32.67
CA ARG A 134 -2.35 -3.12 33.29
C ARG A 134 -1.21 -3.22 32.29
N ALA A 135 -1.01 -2.18 31.48
CA ALA A 135 0.04 -2.16 30.46
C ALA A 135 1.44 -2.26 31.12
N SER A 136 2.31 -3.07 30.53
CA SER A 136 3.70 -3.21 30.95
C SER A 136 4.60 -2.22 30.20
N PRO A 137 5.75 -1.82 30.74
CA PRO A 137 6.73 -1.05 29.97
C PRO A 137 7.04 -1.74 28.63
N ALA A 138 7.04 -0.97 27.55
CA ALA A 138 7.39 -1.46 26.23
C ALA A 138 8.90 -1.34 26.04
N ASP A 139 9.61 -2.46 26.16
CA ASP A 139 11.05 -2.51 25.92
C ASP A 139 11.38 -2.12 24.48
N ARG A 140 12.61 -1.59 24.27
CA ARG A 140 13.18 -1.28 22.95
C ARG A 140 12.47 -0.17 22.15
N GLN A 141 11.58 0.59 22.80
CA GLN A 141 11.02 1.81 22.23
C GLN A 141 11.99 2.98 22.39
N TRP A 142 11.94 3.93 21.45
CA TRP A 142 12.85 5.09 21.45
C TRP A 142 12.45 6.14 22.49
N THR A 143 11.22 6.02 22.98
CA THR A 143 10.61 6.88 23.98
C THR A 143 9.86 5.99 24.97
N GLU A 144 9.79 6.43 26.23
CA GLU A 144 9.10 5.67 27.27
C GLU A 144 7.61 5.53 26.94
N CYS A 145 7.16 4.29 26.83
CA CYS A 145 5.76 3.94 26.69
C CYS A 145 5.46 2.55 27.27
N TYR A 146 4.19 2.21 27.30
CA TYR A 146 3.66 0.98 27.86
C TYR A 146 2.84 0.26 26.80
N SER A 147 2.85 -1.06 26.79
CA SER A 147 2.12 -1.86 25.81
C SER A 147 1.23 -2.89 26.47
N THR A 148 0.11 -3.21 25.83
CA THR A 148 -0.73 -4.35 26.17
C THR A 148 -1.32 -4.97 24.89
N PRO A 149 -1.40 -6.30 24.77
CA PRO A 149 -2.15 -6.93 23.69
C PRO A 149 -3.63 -6.56 23.77
N VAL A 150 -4.27 -6.37 22.62
CA VAL A 150 -5.72 -6.17 22.51
C VAL A 150 -6.33 -7.43 21.92
N THR A 151 -7.19 -8.09 22.69
CA THR A 151 -7.82 -9.37 22.31
C THR A 151 -9.21 -9.23 21.71
N ASP A 152 -9.80 -8.03 21.79
CA ASP A 152 -11.23 -7.81 21.56
C ASP A 152 -11.53 -7.38 20.10
N GLY A 153 -10.69 -7.78 19.14
CA GLY A 153 -10.80 -7.42 17.72
C GLY A 153 -10.71 -8.61 16.79
N ASP A 154 -11.53 -8.60 15.73
CA ASP A 154 -11.54 -9.64 14.69
C ASP A 154 -10.40 -9.48 13.66
N ALA A 155 -9.63 -8.39 13.72
CA ALA A 155 -8.60 -8.02 12.74
C ALA A 155 -7.18 -8.25 13.27
N GLY A 156 -6.62 -9.43 13.00
CA GLY A 156 -5.19 -9.71 13.16
C GLY A 156 -4.65 -9.60 14.59
N THR A 157 -3.32 -9.42 14.71
CA THR A 157 -2.68 -9.19 16.01
C THR A 157 -2.69 -7.70 16.31
N CYS A 158 -3.24 -7.30 17.47
CA CYS A 158 -3.29 -5.91 17.88
C CYS A 158 -2.54 -5.68 19.19
N THR A 159 -1.68 -4.67 19.22
CA THR A 159 -1.05 -4.17 20.44
C THR A 159 -1.41 -2.70 20.64
N MET A 160 -1.90 -2.36 21.83
CA MET A 160 -2.12 -0.98 22.23
C MET A 160 -0.89 -0.47 22.95
N TYR A 161 -0.30 0.60 22.44
CA TYR A 161 0.78 1.33 23.08
C TYR A 161 0.26 2.63 23.69
N VAL A 162 0.73 2.97 24.87
CA VAL A 162 0.29 4.14 25.66
C VAL A 162 1.52 4.94 26.06
N TRP A 163 1.60 6.17 25.56
CA TRP A 163 2.62 7.14 25.92
C TRP A 163 2.11 8.06 27.05
N PRO A 164 2.91 8.28 28.11
CA PRO A 164 2.51 9.12 29.24
C PRO A 164 2.14 10.57 28.88
N PHE A 165 2.68 11.10 27.77
CA PHE A 165 2.32 12.43 27.27
C PHE A 165 0.93 12.52 26.62
N GLY A 166 0.13 11.45 26.70
CA GLY A 166 -1.29 11.50 26.34
C GLY A 166 -1.64 10.91 24.98
N VAL A 167 -0.80 10.03 24.43
CA VAL A 167 -1.07 9.39 23.12
C VAL A 167 -1.23 7.89 23.29
N VAL A 168 -2.24 7.34 22.63
CA VAL A 168 -2.46 5.91 22.45
C VAL A 168 -2.21 5.58 21.00
N VAL A 169 -1.49 4.50 20.69
CA VAL A 169 -1.34 3.99 19.33
C VAL A 169 -1.81 2.55 19.30
N TYR A 170 -2.83 2.27 18.49
CA TYR A 170 -3.15 0.89 18.13
C TYR A 170 -2.24 0.46 16.98
N HIS A 171 -1.47 -0.59 17.23
CA HIS A 171 -0.62 -1.24 16.24
C HIS A 171 -1.28 -2.56 15.83
N LEU A 172 -1.87 -2.56 14.64
CA LEU A 172 -2.52 -3.73 14.04
C LEU A 172 -1.57 -4.37 13.03
N ILE A 173 -1.46 -5.70 13.07
CA ILE A 173 -0.66 -6.49 12.13
C ILE A 173 -1.58 -7.45 11.40
N GLU A 174 -1.58 -7.36 10.07
CA GLU A 174 -2.33 -8.23 9.17
C GLU A 174 -1.38 -8.81 8.11
N ASP A 175 -1.27 -10.13 8.07
CA ASP A 175 -0.51 -10.83 7.03
C ASP A 175 -1.35 -10.97 5.77
N LEU A 176 -0.81 -10.50 4.65
CA LEU A 176 -1.52 -10.42 3.38
C LEU A 176 -0.75 -11.20 2.30
N THR A 177 -1.52 -11.89 1.45
CA THR A 177 -1.01 -12.57 0.25
C THR A 177 -1.69 -11.99 -0.99
N PRO A 178 -1.52 -10.70 -1.29
CA PRO A 178 -2.21 -10.08 -2.42
C PRO A 178 -1.71 -10.66 -3.74
N SER A 179 -2.51 -10.51 -4.78
CA SER A 179 -2.12 -10.81 -6.16
C SER A 179 -1.39 -9.64 -6.84
N SER A 180 -1.55 -8.41 -6.32
CA SER A 180 -1.06 -7.17 -6.92
C SER A 180 -0.96 -6.02 -5.91
N VAL A 181 -0.27 -4.92 -6.25
CA VAL A 181 -0.28 -3.68 -5.44
C VAL A 181 -1.65 -3.00 -5.50
N ALA A 182 -2.37 -3.13 -6.61
CA ALA A 182 -3.73 -2.65 -6.77
C ALA A 182 -4.70 -3.29 -5.76
N GLU A 183 -4.57 -4.58 -5.49
CA GLU A 183 -5.36 -5.27 -4.46
C GLU A 183 -5.14 -4.66 -3.08
N ILE A 184 -3.89 -4.37 -2.71
CA ILE A 184 -3.56 -3.66 -1.46
C ILE A 184 -4.18 -2.26 -1.43
N SER A 185 -4.17 -1.56 -2.57
CA SER A 185 -4.76 -0.22 -2.68
C SER A 185 -6.26 -0.24 -2.41
N ALA A 186 -6.99 -1.19 -3.01
CA ALA A 186 -8.41 -1.39 -2.79
C ALA A 186 -8.70 -1.84 -1.35
N TRP A 187 -7.91 -2.77 -0.81
CA TRP A 187 -8.03 -3.23 0.58
C TRP A 187 -7.82 -2.10 1.60
N ARG A 188 -6.85 -1.21 1.40
CA ARG A 188 -6.64 -0.04 2.28
C ARG A 188 -7.88 0.84 2.36
N ARG A 189 -8.57 1.03 1.23
CA ARG A 189 -9.74 1.90 1.12
C ARG A 189 -10.91 1.43 2.00
N VAL A 190 -11.03 0.12 2.18
CA VAL A 190 -12.05 -0.50 3.04
C VAL A 190 -11.55 -0.62 4.47
N SER A 191 -10.37 -1.21 4.65
CA SER A 191 -9.88 -1.59 5.98
C SER A 191 -9.44 -0.39 6.85
N TYR A 192 -9.08 0.76 6.27
CA TYR A 192 -8.64 1.91 7.06
C TYR A 192 -9.80 2.57 7.82
N PRO A 193 -10.91 2.97 7.17
CA PRO A 193 -12.08 3.47 7.89
C PRO A 193 -12.59 2.50 8.95
N GLU A 194 -12.70 1.20 8.62
CA GLU A 194 -13.17 0.19 9.56
C GLU A 194 -12.28 0.09 10.81
N ASN A 195 -10.96 0.11 10.61
CA ASN A 195 -10.01 0.05 11.73
C ASN A 195 -9.99 1.35 12.55
N ILE A 196 -10.19 2.52 11.92
CA ILE A 196 -10.33 3.80 12.61
C ILE A 196 -11.59 3.80 13.48
N ASP A 197 -12.73 3.38 12.91
CA ASP A 197 -14.01 3.32 13.62
C ASP A 197 -13.95 2.34 14.79
N TRP A 198 -13.31 1.19 14.60
CA TRP A 198 -13.06 0.23 15.67
C TRP A 198 -12.18 0.80 16.78
N ALA A 199 -11.01 1.35 16.44
CA ALA A 199 -10.05 1.89 17.40
C ALA A 199 -10.64 3.05 18.21
N THR A 200 -11.41 3.91 17.54
CA THR A 200 -12.12 5.03 18.16
C THR A 200 -13.13 4.52 19.18
N ARG A 201 -14.06 3.65 18.79
CA ARG A 201 -15.05 3.09 19.72
C ARG A 201 -14.41 2.37 20.90
N HIS A 202 -13.42 1.52 20.62
CA HIS A 202 -12.71 0.75 21.64
C HIS A 202 -12.02 1.65 22.68
N LEU A 203 -11.53 2.83 22.25
CA LEU A 203 -10.91 3.81 23.12
C LEU A 203 -11.94 4.65 23.87
N GLU A 204 -12.99 5.13 23.20
CA GLU A 204 -14.07 5.93 23.80
C GLU A 204 -14.77 5.18 24.94
N GLU A 205 -15.01 3.88 24.77
CA GLU A 205 -15.55 3.00 25.81
C GLU A 205 -14.66 2.94 27.06
N ARG A 206 -13.34 3.11 26.92
CA ARG A 206 -12.37 3.04 28.02
C ARG A 206 -12.13 4.39 28.70
N ILE A 207 -12.26 5.49 27.97
CA ILE A 207 -12.08 6.84 28.51
C ILE A 207 -13.40 7.50 28.92
N GLU A 208 -14.54 6.86 28.63
CA GLU A 208 -15.90 7.36 28.88
C GLU A 208 -16.12 8.78 28.32
N ALA A 209 -15.46 9.08 27.20
CA ALA A 209 -15.45 10.39 26.57
C ALA A 209 -15.20 10.26 25.06
N PRO A 210 -15.74 11.18 24.24
CA PRO A 210 -15.49 11.16 22.81
C PRO A 210 -14.03 11.52 22.49
N VAL A 211 -13.48 10.88 21.48
CA VAL A 211 -12.19 11.27 20.90
C VAL A 211 -12.36 12.62 20.21
N ARG A 212 -11.46 13.57 20.51
CA ARG A 212 -11.61 14.98 20.09
C ARG A 212 -10.95 15.32 18.76
N ASP A 213 -9.89 14.60 18.41
CA ASP A 213 -9.10 14.85 17.21
C ASP A 213 -9.32 13.67 16.25
N GLU A 214 -9.41 13.94 14.95
CA GLU A 214 -9.69 12.92 13.94
C GLU A 214 -8.52 11.91 13.86
N PRO A 215 -8.75 10.62 14.12
CA PRO A 215 -7.72 9.60 13.97
C PRO A 215 -7.37 9.37 12.50
N TYR A 216 -6.19 8.84 12.27
CA TYR A 216 -5.73 8.44 10.94
C TYR A 216 -5.01 7.10 11.01
N VAL A 217 -4.77 6.49 9.86
CA VAL A 217 -3.96 5.28 9.74
C VAL A 217 -2.74 5.59 8.89
N LEU A 218 -1.57 5.30 9.43
CA LEU A 218 -0.36 5.14 8.64
C LEU A 218 -0.02 3.66 8.55
N SER A 219 0.44 3.20 7.38
CA SER A 219 0.95 1.82 7.24
C SER A 219 2.43 1.74 6.96
N THR A 220 3.03 0.73 7.56
CA THR A 220 4.31 0.15 7.14
C THR A 220 4.05 -1.24 6.57
N TYR A 221 4.66 -1.55 5.43
CA TYR A 221 4.61 -2.86 4.80
C TYR A 221 5.97 -3.53 4.89
N TRP A 222 6.01 -4.65 5.60
CA TRP A 222 7.13 -5.56 5.61
C TRP A 222 6.93 -6.61 4.52
N VAL A 223 7.69 -6.51 3.43
CA VAL A 223 7.53 -7.40 2.26
C VAL A 223 8.48 -8.58 2.41
N GLU A 224 7.92 -9.76 2.67
CA GLU A 224 8.69 -11.00 2.80
C GLU A 224 9.14 -11.53 1.44
N SER A 225 8.21 -11.59 0.49
CA SER A 225 8.46 -12.08 -0.87
C SER A 225 7.60 -11.34 -1.87
N ALA A 226 8.14 -11.13 -3.07
CA ALA A 226 7.45 -10.44 -4.15
C ALA A 226 7.70 -11.14 -5.49
N PRO A 227 6.69 -11.19 -6.40
CA PRO A 227 6.77 -11.88 -7.69
C PRO A 227 7.65 -11.17 -8.73
N TRP A 228 8.19 -9.99 -8.40
CA TRP A 228 8.93 -9.14 -9.32
C TRP A 228 10.44 -9.17 -9.03
N ASP A 229 11.23 -8.91 -10.07
CA ASP A 229 12.68 -8.80 -10.01
C ASP A 229 13.18 -7.44 -10.54
N GLY A 230 14.43 -7.11 -10.23
CA GLY A 230 15.14 -5.95 -10.77
C GLY A 230 14.36 -4.63 -10.66
N THR A 231 14.19 -3.93 -11.79
CA THR A 231 13.52 -2.63 -11.85
C THR A 231 12.01 -2.71 -11.60
N ARG A 232 11.38 -3.86 -11.88
CA ARG A 232 9.97 -4.08 -11.59
C ARG A 232 9.74 -4.21 -10.10
N LEU A 233 10.63 -4.89 -9.38
CA LEU A 233 10.59 -4.95 -7.93
C LEU A 233 10.70 -3.56 -7.30
N ASP A 234 11.69 -2.77 -7.72
CA ASP A 234 11.87 -1.40 -7.25
C ASP A 234 10.61 -0.54 -7.46
N SER A 235 10.04 -0.59 -8.68
CA SER A 235 8.81 0.15 -9.01
C SER A 235 7.60 -0.33 -8.20
N ALA A 236 7.46 -1.64 -8.00
CA ALA A 236 6.36 -2.22 -7.23
C ALA A 236 6.42 -1.80 -5.75
N LEU A 237 7.61 -1.80 -5.16
CA LEU A 237 7.81 -1.39 -3.78
C LEU A 237 7.59 0.13 -3.59
N ARG A 238 7.96 0.97 -4.57
CA ARG A 238 7.62 2.39 -4.57
C ARG A 238 6.13 2.64 -4.73
N LEU A 239 5.44 1.89 -5.60
CA LEU A 239 3.99 1.94 -5.72
C LEU A 239 3.31 1.53 -4.42
N LEU A 240 3.79 0.47 -3.76
CA LEU A 240 3.27 0.03 -2.45
C LEU A 240 3.46 1.09 -1.36
N CYS A 241 4.46 1.97 -1.48
CA CYS A 241 4.69 3.10 -0.59
C CYS A 241 3.63 4.20 -0.76
N ILE A 242 3.11 4.39 -1.99
CA ILE A 242 2.05 5.36 -2.32
C ILE A 242 0.92 4.68 -3.14
N PRO A 243 0.20 3.70 -2.57
CA PRO A 243 -0.71 2.85 -3.34
C PRO A 243 -1.96 3.59 -3.82
N ARG A 244 -2.31 4.72 -3.17
CA ARG A 244 -3.43 5.57 -3.59
C ARG A 244 -3.29 6.13 -5.01
N VAL A 245 -2.08 6.17 -5.58
CA VAL A 245 -1.88 6.60 -6.98
C VAL A 245 -2.59 5.69 -8.00
N LEU A 246 -2.91 4.46 -7.60
CA LEU A 246 -3.61 3.48 -8.44
C LEU A 246 -5.14 3.68 -8.44
N LEU A 247 -5.66 4.54 -7.57
CA LEU A 247 -7.10 4.76 -7.40
C LEU A 247 -7.50 6.15 -7.93
N GLU A 248 -8.70 6.26 -8.47
CA GLU A 248 -9.29 7.53 -8.87
C GLU A 248 -9.62 8.41 -7.65
N ARG A 249 -9.45 9.73 -7.79
CA ARG A 249 -9.62 10.71 -6.69
C ARG A 249 -11.08 10.91 -6.26
N GLU A 250 -12.05 10.68 -7.15
CA GLU A 250 -13.45 11.11 -7.01
C GLU A 250 -14.48 9.99 -7.16
N ASP A 251 -14.13 8.73 -6.86
CA ASP A 251 -15.18 7.71 -6.77
C ASP A 251 -15.89 7.81 -5.42
N ASP A 252 -16.99 8.55 -5.35
CA ASP A 252 -17.97 8.45 -4.26
C ASP A 252 -18.55 7.02 -4.26
N HIS A 253 -18.08 6.18 -3.34
CA HIS A 253 -18.73 4.93 -2.90
C HIS A 253 -19.15 3.87 -3.95
N GLN A 254 -18.94 4.09 -5.26
CA GLN A 254 -19.22 3.15 -6.33
C GLN A 254 -17.90 2.60 -6.89
N GLY A 255 -17.31 1.70 -6.09
CA GLY A 255 -16.31 0.73 -6.51
C GLY A 255 -15.35 1.18 -7.62
N SER A 256 -14.28 1.90 -7.23
CA SER A 256 -13.08 1.96 -8.07
C SER A 256 -12.73 0.52 -8.44
N SER A 257 -12.88 0.20 -9.73
CA SER A 257 -12.77 -1.17 -10.18
C SER A 257 -11.33 -1.60 -9.94
N GLN A 258 -11.12 -2.60 -9.08
CA GLN A 258 -9.81 -3.21 -8.85
C GLN A 258 -9.11 -3.51 -10.20
N ALA A 259 -9.87 -3.90 -11.22
CA ALA A 259 -9.36 -4.13 -12.56
C ALA A 259 -8.75 -2.87 -13.21
N HIS A 260 -9.30 -1.67 -12.98
CA HIS A 260 -8.71 -0.42 -13.44
C HIS A 260 -7.39 -0.13 -12.71
N ALA A 261 -7.38 -0.27 -11.39
CA ALA A 261 -6.16 -0.08 -10.59
C ALA A 261 -5.04 -1.05 -11.02
N GLU A 262 -5.38 -2.31 -11.33
CA GLU A 262 -4.43 -3.30 -11.87
C GLU A 262 -3.86 -2.90 -13.24
N LEU A 263 -4.66 -2.27 -14.10
CA LEU A 263 -4.18 -1.75 -15.40
C LEU A 263 -3.22 -0.58 -15.22
N VAL A 264 -3.53 0.36 -14.31
CA VAL A 264 -2.64 1.48 -13.97
C VAL A 264 -1.33 0.95 -13.39
N GLU A 265 -1.39 -0.01 -12.47
CA GLU A 265 -0.23 -0.67 -11.89
C GLU A 265 0.68 -1.27 -12.98
N GLN A 266 0.13 -2.04 -13.91
CA GLN A 266 0.91 -2.63 -15.01
C GLN A 266 1.64 -1.59 -15.85
N SER A 267 1.01 -0.45 -16.13
CA SER A 267 1.64 0.66 -16.86
C SER A 267 2.81 1.24 -16.09
N LEU A 268 2.60 1.56 -14.81
CA LEU A 268 3.61 2.17 -13.94
C LEU A 268 4.79 1.22 -13.67
N LEU A 269 4.54 -0.08 -13.51
CA LEU A 269 5.58 -1.11 -13.38
C LEU A 269 6.43 -1.26 -14.64
N ARG A 270 5.84 -1.05 -15.82
CA ARG A 270 6.56 -1.14 -17.10
C ARG A 270 7.42 0.09 -17.35
N GLU A 271 6.89 1.27 -17.06
CA GLU A 271 7.55 2.56 -17.34
C GLU A 271 8.60 2.91 -16.28
N GLY A 272 8.50 2.32 -15.10
CA GLY A 272 9.30 2.67 -13.95
C GLY A 272 8.59 3.74 -13.14
N PHE A 273 8.17 3.40 -11.93
CA PHE A 273 7.49 4.37 -11.06
C PHE A 273 8.49 5.07 -10.17
N ASN A 274 8.47 6.40 -10.16
CA ASN A 274 9.19 7.20 -9.18
C ASN A 274 8.36 8.44 -8.82
N HIS A 275 8.38 8.81 -7.55
CA HIS A 275 7.63 9.96 -7.04
C HIS A 275 8.55 10.80 -6.14
N PRO A 276 8.57 12.14 -6.29
CA PRO A 276 9.53 13.00 -5.57
C PRO A 276 9.38 12.98 -4.04
N GLU A 277 8.21 12.60 -3.53
CA GLU A 277 7.97 12.47 -2.09
C GLU A 277 8.44 11.14 -1.50
N ILE A 278 8.93 10.21 -2.34
CA ILE A 278 9.49 8.94 -1.86
C ILE A 278 10.96 9.14 -1.55
N MET A 279 11.34 8.86 -0.31
CA MET A 279 12.72 8.81 0.12
C MET A 279 13.20 7.37 0.23
N GLU A 280 14.35 7.10 -0.38
CA GLU A 280 15.03 5.81 -0.30
C GLU A 280 15.93 5.73 0.93
N PHE A 281 15.82 4.64 1.68
CA PHE A 281 16.71 4.33 2.80
C PHE A 281 17.23 2.90 2.79
N GLY A 282 16.86 2.10 1.78
CA GLY A 282 17.40 0.76 1.56
C GLY A 282 18.88 0.76 1.23
N MET A 283 19.54 -0.37 1.43
CA MET A 283 20.96 -0.54 1.09
C MET A 283 21.11 -1.53 -0.06
N LYS A 284 21.74 -1.08 -1.15
CA LYS A 284 21.93 -1.88 -2.37
C LYS A 284 22.51 -3.27 -2.07
N GLY A 285 21.79 -4.31 -2.49
CA GLY A 285 22.18 -5.72 -2.29
C GLY A 285 21.92 -6.25 -0.87
N ILE A 286 21.28 -5.47 0.01
CA ILE A 286 20.89 -5.89 1.36
C ILE A 286 19.38 -5.72 1.57
N SER A 287 18.81 -4.61 1.13
CA SER A 287 17.38 -4.33 1.28
C SER A 287 16.90 -3.24 0.34
N PHE A 288 15.59 -3.20 0.13
CA PHE A 288 14.88 -2.04 -0.38
C PHE A 288 14.13 -1.39 0.78
N GLY A 289 14.10 -0.06 0.80
CA GLY A 289 13.45 0.72 1.85
C GLY A 289 12.99 2.04 1.28
N PHE A 290 11.68 2.29 1.36
CA PHE A 290 11.02 3.49 0.83
C PHE A 290 10.11 4.07 1.90
N ALA A 291 10.22 5.38 2.15
CA ALA A 291 9.33 6.12 3.02
C ALA A 291 8.64 7.21 2.21
N SER A 292 7.38 7.51 2.55
CA SER A 292 6.62 8.63 2.02
C SER A 292 5.61 9.10 3.06
N TRP A 293 4.89 10.18 2.76
CA TRP A 293 3.75 10.61 3.58
C TRP A 293 2.65 9.52 3.70
N SER A 294 2.51 8.66 2.69
CA SER A 294 1.42 7.68 2.61
C SER A 294 1.71 6.34 3.28
N GLY A 295 2.97 6.09 3.63
CA GLY A 295 3.40 4.84 4.24
C GLY A 295 4.86 4.51 3.97
N ILE A 296 5.30 3.40 4.56
CA ILE A 296 6.68 2.91 4.49
C ILE A 296 6.67 1.48 3.95
N VAL A 297 7.67 1.14 3.15
CA VAL A 297 7.85 -0.21 2.61
C VAL A 297 9.27 -0.65 2.87
N TYR A 298 9.44 -1.87 3.36
CA TYR A 298 10.75 -2.49 3.52
C TYR A 298 10.74 -3.91 2.98
N HIS A 299 11.75 -4.25 2.19
CA HIS A 299 11.96 -5.59 1.67
C HIS A 299 13.42 -6.02 1.94
N PRO A 300 13.67 -6.90 2.93
CA PRO A 300 15.01 -7.40 3.20
C PRO A 300 15.40 -8.46 2.17
N THR A 301 16.43 -8.19 1.37
CA THR A 301 16.98 -9.20 0.43
C THR A 301 18.08 -10.05 1.07
N ALA A 302 18.75 -9.53 2.11
CA ALA A 302 19.72 -10.24 2.92
C ALA A 302 19.40 -10.06 4.41
N SER A 303 18.43 -10.81 4.93
CA SER A 303 17.82 -10.62 6.26
C SER A 303 18.83 -10.57 7.42
N ALA A 304 19.94 -11.31 7.35
CA ALA A 304 20.97 -11.29 8.39
C ALA A 304 21.79 -9.99 8.48
N ARG A 305 21.69 -9.11 7.45
CA ARG A 305 22.40 -7.83 7.37
C ARG A 305 21.47 -6.63 7.21
N ALA A 306 20.18 -6.90 7.03
CA ALA A 306 19.15 -5.88 6.90
C ALA A 306 18.69 -5.43 8.29
N LEU A 307 17.95 -4.31 8.31
CA LEU A 307 17.19 -3.93 9.49
C LEU A 307 16.17 -5.03 9.80
N THR A 308 15.91 -5.24 11.08
CA THR A 308 14.82 -6.08 11.55
C THR A 308 13.50 -5.32 11.45
N GLU A 309 12.42 -6.06 11.32
CA GLU A 309 11.06 -5.51 11.33
C GLU A 309 10.82 -4.68 12.58
N HIS A 310 11.21 -5.19 13.75
CA HIS A 310 11.05 -4.50 15.02
C HIS A 310 11.78 -3.14 15.08
N GLU A 311 12.98 -3.01 14.50
CA GLU A 311 13.71 -1.74 14.47
C GLU A 311 12.94 -0.67 13.68
N LEU A 312 12.32 -1.07 12.55
CA LEU A 312 11.48 -0.20 11.73
C LEU A 312 10.20 0.21 12.47
N ILE A 313 9.48 -0.77 13.03
CA ILE A 313 8.21 -0.55 13.72
C ILE A 313 8.39 0.31 14.97
N SER A 314 9.46 0.11 15.76
CA SER A 314 9.72 0.92 16.96
C SER A 314 10.07 2.38 16.64
N CYS A 315 10.76 2.63 15.52
CA CYS A 315 10.98 3.98 15.01
C CYS A 315 9.63 4.62 14.65
N GLU A 316 8.81 3.90 13.89
CA GLU A 316 7.52 4.39 13.39
C GLU A 316 6.54 4.69 14.52
N LEU A 317 6.40 3.79 15.49
CA LEU A 317 5.57 4.00 16.68
C LEU A 317 5.92 5.31 17.40
N SER A 318 7.21 5.58 17.57
CA SER A 318 7.68 6.78 18.26
C SER A 318 7.43 8.05 17.43
N VAL A 319 7.58 7.97 16.11
CA VAL A 319 7.31 9.07 15.17
C VAL A 319 5.81 9.39 15.16
N GLN A 320 4.94 8.38 15.03
CA GLN A 320 3.49 8.57 15.01
C GLN A 320 2.94 9.07 16.35
N ALA A 321 3.51 8.61 17.47
CA ALA A 321 3.15 9.11 18.78
C ALA A 321 3.53 10.60 18.94
N ALA A 322 4.75 10.98 18.53
CA ALA A 322 5.19 12.37 18.54
C ALA A 322 4.38 13.25 17.59
N TRP A 323 4.05 12.74 16.41
CA TRP A 323 3.26 13.45 15.41
C TRP A 323 1.85 13.74 15.95
N SER A 324 1.17 12.73 16.51
CA SER A 324 -0.18 12.89 17.09
C SER A 324 -0.21 13.90 18.23
N TYR A 325 0.83 13.91 19.09
CA TYR A 325 0.97 14.92 20.14
C TYR A 325 1.18 16.34 19.59
N CYS A 326 2.05 16.50 18.58
CA CYS A 326 2.25 17.81 17.95
C CYS A 326 0.99 18.27 17.20
N ASN A 327 0.25 17.34 16.62
CA ASN A 327 -1.01 17.61 15.94
C ASN A 327 -2.08 18.13 16.91
N SER A 328 -2.23 17.52 18.09
CA SER A 328 -3.22 18.00 19.07
C SER A 328 -2.92 19.42 19.57
N ILE A 329 -1.62 19.76 19.75
CA ILE A 329 -1.16 21.12 20.06
C ILE A 329 -1.55 22.08 18.94
N ARG A 330 -1.22 21.75 17.69
CA ARG A 330 -1.59 22.55 16.52
C ARG A 330 -3.10 22.74 16.42
N SER A 331 -3.87 21.67 16.57
CA SER A 331 -5.33 21.68 16.53
C SER A 331 -5.96 22.51 17.65
N ALA A 332 -5.29 22.69 18.79
CA ALA A 332 -5.75 23.62 19.83
C ALA A 332 -5.66 25.08 19.34
N VAL A 333 -4.51 25.45 18.77
CA VAL A 333 -4.25 26.78 18.21
C VAL A 333 -5.16 27.09 17.04
N GLU A 334 -5.35 26.14 16.12
CA GLU A 334 -6.27 26.29 14.97
C GLU A 334 -7.73 26.50 15.42
N ARG A 335 -8.08 26.03 16.63
CA ARG A 335 -9.37 26.28 17.27
C ARG A 335 -9.40 27.54 18.15
N GLY A 336 -8.37 28.39 18.05
CA GLY A 336 -8.27 29.66 18.79
C GLY A 336 -8.05 29.50 20.29
N ARG A 337 -7.43 28.39 20.73
CA ARG A 337 -7.16 28.10 22.14
C ARG A 337 -5.68 27.87 22.38
N ASP A 338 -5.20 28.28 23.55
CA ASP A 338 -3.87 27.88 23.99
C ASP A 338 -3.83 26.39 24.36
N PRO A 339 -2.83 25.64 23.90
CA PRO A 339 -2.69 24.24 24.24
C PRO A 339 -2.40 24.07 25.73
N VAL A 340 -3.29 23.35 26.43
CA VAL A 340 -3.12 23.01 27.84
C VAL A 340 -2.48 21.62 27.93
N VAL A 341 -1.23 21.57 28.39
CA VAL A 341 -0.48 20.33 28.61
C VAL A 341 0.15 20.34 30.01
N PRO A 342 0.33 19.18 30.66
CA PRO A 342 1.07 19.11 31.92
C PRO A 342 2.49 19.67 31.79
N ALA A 343 3.01 20.25 32.86
CA ALA A 343 4.30 20.92 32.85
C ALA A 343 5.45 19.97 32.47
N GLU A 344 5.39 18.70 32.89
CA GLU A 344 6.37 17.68 32.51
C GLU A 344 6.39 17.36 31.01
N TYR A 345 5.30 17.63 30.29
CA TYR A 345 5.17 17.41 28.84
C TYR A 345 5.21 18.73 28.03
N GLY A 346 5.61 19.85 28.64
CA GLY A 346 5.72 21.14 27.97
C GLY A 346 6.86 21.26 26.94
N TRP A 347 7.18 22.49 26.52
CA TRP A 347 8.15 22.75 25.42
C TRP A 347 9.54 22.11 25.63
N ARG A 348 10.01 21.99 26.89
CA ARG A 348 11.29 21.33 27.21
C ARG A 348 11.27 19.85 26.89
N PHE A 349 10.15 19.19 27.15
CA PHE A 349 9.92 17.79 26.81
C PHE A 349 9.89 17.60 25.29
N VAL A 350 9.15 18.43 24.55
CA VAL A 350 9.08 18.36 23.09
C VAL A 350 10.45 18.60 22.44
N ARG A 351 11.24 19.53 23.00
CA ARG A 351 12.64 19.73 22.58
C ARG A 351 13.49 18.48 22.79
N GLY A 352 13.32 17.78 23.92
CA GLY A 352 13.98 16.51 24.19
C GLY A 352 13.52 15.39 23.25
N LEU A 353 12.21 15.32 22.98
CA LEU A 353 11.62 14.40 22.00
C LEU A 353 12.21 14.61 20.61
N ARG A 354 12.33 15.87 20.16
CA ARG A 354 13.01 16.21 18.91
C ARG A 354 14.44 15.70 18.87
N SER A 355 15.24 15.98 19.90
CA SER A 355 16.61 15.46 19.95
C SER A 355 16.66 13.94 19.89
N ARG A 356 15.73 13.24 20.55
CA ARG A 356 15.66 11.76 20.50
C ARG A 356 15.34 11.19 19.13
N LEU A 357 14.45 11.83 18.37
CA LEU A 357 13.97 11.32 17.09
C LEU A 357 14.82 11.80 15.90
N THR A 358 15.51 12.93 16.03
CA THR A 358 16.22 13.54 14.88
C THR A 358 17.74 13.52 14.98
N THR A 359 18.32 13.22 16.14
CA THR A 359 19.78 13.29 16.34
C THR A 359 20.43 11.92 16.26
N GLU A 360 21.49 11.80 15.45
CA GLU A 360 22.29 10.60 15.31
C GLU A 360 22.88 10.13 16.66
N ARG A 361 22.96 8.81 16.87
CA ARG A 361 23.63 8.23 18.06
C ARG A 361 25.00 7.66 17.71
N PRO A 362 25.99 7.71 18.61
CA PRO A 362 27.35 7.20 18.33
C PRO A 362 27.43 5.72 17.93
N GLN A 363 26.44 4.92 18.33
CA GLN A 363 26.35 3.48 18.03
C GLN A 363 25.30 3.17 16.96
N GLU A 364 24.67 4.19 16.36
CA GLU A 364 23.68 4.02 15.30
C GLU A 364 24.39 3.60 14.00
N THR A 365 23.89 2.55 13.36
CA THR A 365 24.43 2.13 12.05
C THR A 365 23.94 3.09 10.96
N SER A 366 24.64 3.11 9.81
CA SER A 366 24.21 3.91 8.67
C SER A 366 22.80 3.57 8.18
N GLN A 367 22.40 2.29 8.25
CA GLN A 367 21.05 1.84 7.89
C GLN A 367 19.99 2.41 8.84
N HIS A 368 20.23 2.38 10.16
CA HIS A 368 19.34 2.97 11.16
C HIS A 368 19.19 4.47 10.94
N ARG A 369 20.30 5.16 10.71
CA ARG A 369 20.30 6.60 10.42
C ARG A 369 19.47 6.92 9.18
N SER A 370 19.73 6.25 8.07
CA SER A 370 19.01 6.50 6.81
C SER A 370 17.52 6.21 6.93
N MET A 371 17.15 5.11 7.62
CA MET A 371 15.74 4.80 7.93
C MET A 371 15.09 5.92 8.74
N ARG A 372 15.71 6.33 9.85
CA ARG A 372 15.23 7.39 10.74
C ARG A 372 15.03 8.70 9.99
N GLU A 373 16.02 9.12 9.21
CA GLU A 373 15.98 10.34 8.42
C GLU A 373 14.84 10.32 7.40
N ALA A 374 14.70 9.23 6.64
CA ALA A 374 13.63 9.10 5.66
C ALA A 374 12.24 9.19 6.33
N ILE A 375 12.01 8.44 7.41
CA ILE A 375 10.73 8.44 8.14
C ILE A 375 10.41 9.81 8.74
N VAL A 376 11.36 10.43 9.42
CA VAL A 376 11.17 11.74 10.08
C VAL A 376 10.92 12.85 9.06
N GLU A 377 11.61 12.81 7.92
CA GLU A 377 11.47 13.81 6.88
C GLU A 377 10.15 13.65 6.12
N THR A 378 9.80 12.44 5.68
CA THR A 378 8.56 12.22 4.90
C THR A 378 7.29 12.37 5.74
N SER A 379 7.37 12.23 7.06
CA SER A 379 6.28 12.54 7.99
C SER A 379 6.18 14.04 8.33
N GLY A 380 7.12 14.87 7.89
CA GLY A 380 7.19 16.29 8.22
C GLY A 380 7.40 16.56 9.72
N LEU A 381 7.74 15.54 10.52
CA LEU A 381 7.71 15.60 11.98
C LEU A 381 8.66 16.67 12.53
N SER A 382 9.81 16.88 11.90
CA SER A 382 10.79 17.91 12.28
C SER A 382 10.16 19.31 12.39
N ARG A 383 9.31 19.67 11.42
CA ARG A 383 8.60 20.95 11.38
C ARG A 383 7.51 21.01 12.45
N HIS A 384 6.75 19.93 12.63
CA HIS A 384 5.72 19.84 13.68
C HIS A 384 6.31 19.99 15.08
N LEU A 385 7.44 19.34 15.36
CA LEU A 385 8.14 19.45 16.63
C LEU A 385 8.68 20.87 16.87
N ALA A 386 9.24 21.51 15.84
CA ALA A 386 9.73 22.89 15.96
C ALA A 386 8.58 23.85 16.31
N HIS A 387 7.46 23.74 15.59
CA HIS A 387 6.28 24.56 15.84
C HIS A 387 5.69 24.32 17.23
N ALA A 388 5.53 23.05 17.65
CA ALA A 388 5.04 22.72 18.98
C ALA A 388 5.92 23.28 20.10
N VAL A 389 7.26 23.31 19.93
CA VAL A 389 8.19 23.93 20.90
C VAL A 389 8.02 25.45 20.98
N GLU A 390 7.67 26.12 19.89
CA GLU A 390 7.39 27.56 19.88
C GLU A 390 6.05 27.86 20.55
N THR A 391 4.98 27.20 20.09
CA THR A 391 3.63 27.37 20.63
C THR A 391 3.57 27.14 22.14
N LEU A 392 4.14 26.04 22.64
CA LEU A 392 4.12 25.72 24.07
C LEU A 392 4.98 26.67 24.92
N ARG A 393 5.94 27.35 24.31
CA ARG A 393 6.78 28.33 25.00
C ARG A 393 6.03 29.64 25.15
N GLU A 394 5.40 30.11 24.08
CA GLU A 394 4.55 31.31 24.08
C GLU A 394 3.37 31.17 25.05
N ALA A 395 2.69 30.01 25.04
CA ALA A 395 1.60 29.74 25.98
C ALA A 395 2.05 29.73 27.44
N ALA A 396 3.29 29.28 27.72
CA ALA A 396 3.85 29.30 29.07
C ALA A 396 4.23 30.70 29.55
N ASP A 397 4.65 31.57 28.63
CA ASP A 397 5.03 32.96 28.92
C ASP A 397 3.78 33.87 29.04
N GLY A 398 2.72 33.60 28.26
CA GLY A 398 1.45 34.34 28.30
C GLY A 398 0.58 34.08 29.53
N GLY A 399 0.80 32.96 30.24
CA GLY A 399 0.09 32.60 31.47
C GLY A 399 0.61 33.25 32.76
N GLN A 400 1.61 34.13 32.68
CA GLN A 400 2.19 34.85 33.83
C GLN A 400 1.75 36.34 33.91
N GLY A 401 0.72 36.73 33.14
CA GLY A 401 0.17 38.09 33.07
C GLY A 401 -1.01 38.35 33.97
#